data_AF-A0A6J7UG69-F1
#
_entry.id   AF-A0A6J7UG69-F1
#
_cell.length_a   1.000
_cell.length_b   1.000
_cell.length_c   1.000
_cell.angle_alpha   90.00
_cell.angle_beta   90.00
_cell.angle_gamma   90.00
#
_symmetry.space_group_name_H-M   'P 1'
#
loop_
_entity.id
_entity.type
_entity.pdbx_description
1 polymer ?
#
loop_
_entity_poly.entity_id
_entity_poly.type
_entity_poly.pdbx_seq_one_letter_code
_entity_poly.pdbx_strand_id
1 'polypeptide(L)'
;MSLPEIWGFQHEGRGVGIRHHQLILPSVVCSTVVSRRIAQEVGGITFAHQHGCAIIGVDVSGIDDFFISLASHPNVGSVLVVGLGCETTQGNELTEKITKLTKSTEYLVIQESGGVEGTVANGAAAARELALTYSHFPYPLEELVVGIELSRDVEIEPLLTELTHMGIKYVIISEAGGSAKHFSMLMSQKVQLIISFPDGNQPPSGFPLIPVLNVASNSPLHQAISTEFDLQSDATAKDMLDKIISTADHTKTISEQNQSGEILVPRLVRSV
;
A
#
# COMPACT_ATOMS: atom_id res chain seq x y z
N MET A 1 -8.21 3.32 -32.21
CA MET A 1 -7.87 2.00 -31.63
C MET A 1 -8.42 2.00 -30.22
N SER A 2 -9.00 0.89 -29.75
CA SER A 2 -9.31 0.75 -28.32
C SER A 2 -7.99 0.78 -27.55
N LEU A 3 -7.95 1.55 -26.45
CA LEU A 3 -6.81 1.55 -25.55
C LEU A 3 -6.59 0.14 -24.96
N PRO A 4 -5.39 -0.20 -24.50
CA PRO A 4 -5.13 -1.49 -23.84
C PRO A 4 -6.05 -1.67 -22.62
N GLU A 5 -6.31 -2.93 -22.26
CA GLU A 5 -7.04 -3.29 -21.04
C GLU A 5 -6.07 -3.84 -20.01
N ILE A 6 -6.40 -3.66 -18.72
CA ILE A 6 -5.75 -4.33 -17.60
C ILE A 6 -6.77 -5.23 -16.90
N TRP A 7 -6.35 -6.40 -16.45
CA TRP A 7 -7.25 -7.23 -15.67
C TRP A 7 -7.27 -6.74 -14.22
N GLY A 8 -8.42 -6.38 -13.68
CA GLY A 8 -8.53 -5.79 -12.34
C GLY A 8 -9.66 -6.37 -11.49
N PHE A 9 -9.64 -6.05 -10.21
CA PHE A 9 -10.62 -6.49 -9.22
C PHE A 9 -11.65 -5.39 -8.94
N GLN A 10 -12.93 -5.76 -8.90
CA GLN A 10 -14.01 -4.84 -8.55
C GLN A 10 -14.28 -4.85 -7.04
N HIS A 11 -13.42 -4.18 -6.27
CA HIS A 11 -13.59 -4.06 -4.81
C HIS A 11 -14.65 -3.02 -4.43
N GLU A 12 -15.92 -3.36 -4.67
CA GLU A 12 -17.10 -2.58 -4.25
C GLU A 12 -17.15 -1.15 -4.82
N GLY A 13 -16.56 -0.94 -6.00
CA GLY A 13 -16.58 0.37 -6.68
C GLY A 13 -15.59 1.40 -6.12
N ARG A 14 -14.61 0.97 -5.32
CA ARG A 14 -13.56 1.83 -4.74
C ARG A 14 -12.44 2.22 -5.73
N GLY A 15 -12.64 1.98 -7.01
CA GLY A 15 -11.61 2.04 -8.08
C GLY A 15 -11.19 0.64 -8.54
N VAL A 16 -10.44 0.58 -9.65
CA VAL A 16 -9.87 -0.68 -10.15
C VAL A 16 -8.78 -1.18 -9.19
N GLY A 17 -8.89 -2.41 -8.70
CA GLY A 17 -7.80 -3.04 -7.95
C GLY A 17 -6.84 -3.76 -8.89
N ILE A 18 -5.54 -3.43 -8.87
CA ILE A 18 -4.51 -4.19 -9.63
C ILE A 18 -3.84 -5.26 -8.76
N ARG A 19 -4.21 -5.32 -7.49
CA ARG A 19 -3.92 -6.40 -6.55
C ARG A 19 -5.18 -6.74 -5.76
N HIS A 20 -5.20 -7.92 -5.18
CA HIS A 20 -6.25 -8.36 -4.27
C HIS A 20 -5.61 -8.74 -2.93
N HIS A 21 -5.43 -7.74 -2.07
CA HIS A 21 -4.82 -7.93 -0.77
C HIS A 21 -5.87 -8.13 0.32
N GLN A 22 -5.58 -9.09 1.19
CA GLN A 22 -6.16 -9.14 2.52
C GLN A 22 -5.24 -8.36 3.47
N LEU A 23 -5.76 -7.28 4.05
CA LEU A 23 -5.02 -6.42 4.97
C LEU A 23 -5.28 -6.86 6.41
N ILE A 24 -4.24 -7.29 7.12
CA ILE A 24 -4.27 -7.45 8.57
C ILE A 24 -3.77 -6.14 9.18
N LEU A 25 -4.68 -5.32 9.70
CA LEU A 25 -4.41 -3.94 10.13
C LEU A 25 -4.14 -3.89 11.64
N PRO A 26 -2.89 -3.68 12.08
CA PRO A 26 -2.58 -3.43 13.49
C PRO A 26 -3.05 -2.02 13.91
N SER A 27 -4.00 -1.92 14.84
CA SER A 27 -4.51 -0.62 15.32
C SER A 27 -3.53 0.12 16.25
N VAL A 28 -2.58 -0.61 16.84
CA VAL A 28 -1.55 -0.09 17.76
C VAL A 28 -0.27 -0.93 17.69
N VAL A 29 0.89 -0.38 18.07
CA VAL A 29 2.17 -1.11 18.08
C VAL A 29 2.09 -2.49 18.77
N CYS A 30 1.35 -2.61 19.88
CA CYS A 30 1.20 -3.85 20.64
C CYS A 30 0.53 -4.99 19.85
N SER A 31 -0.23 -4.66 18.80
CA SER A 31 -0.90 -5.64 17.93
C SER A 31 -0.04 -6.11 16.74
N THR A 32 1.13 -5.51 16.54
CA THR A 32 2.00 -5.76 15.37
C THR A 32 2.42 -7.22 15.22
N VAL A 33 2.88 -7.85 16.32
CA VAL A 33 3.40 -9.23 16.26
C VAL A 33 2.27 -10.21 15.95
N VAL A 34 1.11 -10.03 16.57
CA VAL A 34 -0.08 -10.85 16.31
C VAL A 34 -0.54 -10.67 14.87
N SER A 35 -0.64 -9.43 14.39
CA SER A 35 -1.01 -9.12 13.00
C SER A 35 -0.08 -9.75 11.98
N ARG A 36 1.24 -9.72 12.23
CA ARG A 36 2.24 -10.39 11.38
C ARG A 36 2.06 -11.90 11.33
N ARG A 37 1.81 -12.54 12.47
CA ARG A 37 1.58 -13.99 12.52
C ARG A 37 0.32 -14.39 11.75
N ILE A 38 -0.77 -13.64 11.91
CA ILE A 38 -2.01 -13.87 11.16
C ILE A 38 -1.76 -13.68 9.65
N ALA A 39 -1.13 -12.57 9.24
CA ALA A 39 -0.83 -12.27 7.84
C ALA A 39 0.01 -13.38 7.18
N GLN A 40 1.02 -13.88 7.89
CA GLN A 40 1.84 -15.00 7.41
C GLN A 40 1.03 -16.29 7.23
N GLU A 41 0.09 -16.59 8.13
CA GLU A 41 -0.73 -17.81 8.05
C GLU A 41 -1.72 -17.77 6.87
N VAL A 42 -2.28 -16.60 6.57
CA VAL A 42 -3.33 -16.44 5.55
C VAL A 42 -2.81 -15.92 4.21
N GLY A 43 -1.51 -15.61 4.10
CA GLY A 43 -0.92 -14.98 2.92
C GLY A 43 -1.38 -13.53 2.71
N GLY A 44 -1.77 -12.85 3.79
CA GLY A 44 -2.19 -11.45 3.79
C GLY A 44 -1.00 -10.49 3.88
N ILE A 45 -1.29 -9.20 3.74
CA ILE A 45 -0.32 -8.12 3.98
C ILE A 45 -0.54 -7.49 5.35
N THR A 46 0.52 -6.96 5.92
CA THR A 46 0.47 -6.15 7.15
C THR A 46 1.70 -5.25 7.21
N PHE A 47 1.82 -4.46 8.27
CA PHE A 47 2.95 -3.59 8.52
C PHE A 47 3.27 -3.54 10.02
N ALA A 48 4.44 -3.02 10.38
CA ALA A 48 4.76 -2.76 11.78
C ALA A 48 4.23 -1.38 12.18
N HIS A 49 3.23 -1.33 13.06
CA HIS A 49 2.73 -0.04 13.51
C HIS A 49 3.75 0.63 14.45
N GLN A 50 4.12 1.88 14.14
CA GLN A 50 5.18 2.62 14.83
C GLN A 50 4.73 3.33 16.12
N HIS A 51 3.42 3.45 16.39
CA HIS A 51 2.90 4.30 17.48
C HIS A 51 2.28 3.47 18.60
N GLY A 52 2.60 3.85 19.83
CA GLY A 52 1.88 3.44 21.03
C GLY A 52 0.64 4.29 21.28
N CYS A 53 -0.01 4.08 22.42
CA CYS A 53 -1.30 4.72 22.73
C CYS A 53 -1.20 6.23 23.01
N ALA A 54 0.00 6.80 23.19
CA ALA A 54 0.21 8.22 23.50
C ALA A 54 0.01 9.16 22.28
N ILE A 55 -0.99 8.87 21.46
CA ILE A 55 -1.47 9.74 20.37
C ILE A 55 -2.55 10.68 20.93
N ILE A 56 -2.53 11.95 20.54
CA ILE A 56 -3.37 12.99 21.13
C ILE A 56 -3.86 13.99 20.08
N GLY A 57 -5.02 14.61 20.36
CA GLY A 57 -5.57 15.68 19.54
C GLY A 57 -5.77 15.25 18.08
N VAL A 58 -5.21 16.02 17.16
CA VAL A 58 -5.37 15.82 15.70
C VAL A 58 -4.80 14.48 15.22
N ASP A 59 -3.86 13.88 15.95
CA ASP A 59 -3.28 12.59 15.55
C ASP A 59 -4.29 11.45 15.68
N VAL A 60 -5.24 11.52 16.61
CA VAL A 60 -6.23 10.44 16.79
C VAL A 60 -7.11 10.32 15.54
N SER A 61 -7.72 11.43 15.11
CA SER A 61 -8.53 11.44 13.87
C SER A 61 -7.67 11.23 12.63
N GLY A 62 -6.45 11.78 12.58
CA GLY A 62 -5.56 11.60 11.44
C GLY A 62 -5.14 10.14 11.22
N ILE A 63 -4.93 9.38 12.31
CA ILE A 63 -4.62 7.95 12.25
C ILE A 63 -5.86 7.15 11.83
N ASP A 64 -7.04 7.46 12.37
CA ASP A 64 -8.31 6.87 11.93
C ASP A 64 -8.52 7.07 10.42
N ASP A 65 -8.38 8.30 9.93
CA ASP A 65 -8.56 8.63 8.51
C ASP A 65 -7.53 7.91 7.62
N PHE A 66 -6.30 7.75 8.11
CA PHE A 66 -5.27 6.99 7.43
C PHE A 66 -5.62 5.49 7.35
N PHE A 67 -6.07 4.89 8.45
CA PHE A 67 -6.49 3.49 8.48
C PHE A 67 -7.71 3.23 7.61
N ILE A 68 -8.68 4.14 7.61
CA ILE A 68 -9.83 4.09 6.70
C ILE A 68 -9.36 4.16 5.25
N SER A 69 -8.40 5.05 4.94
CA SER A 69 -7.84 5.17 3.59
C SER A 69 -7.11 3.90 3.14
N LEU A 70 -6.34 3.28 4.03
CA LEU A 70 -5.63 2.03 3.79
C LEU A 70 -6.61 0.87 3.55
N ALA A 71 -7.57 0.71 4.46
CA ALA A 71 -8.56 -0.36 4.46
C ALA A 71 -9.55 -0.27 3.29
N SER A 72 -9.82 0.94 2.80
CA SER A 72 -10.68 1.20 1.64
C SER A 72 -9.89 1.39 0.34
N HIS A 73 -8.61 1.02 0.28
CA HIS A 73 -7.83 1.18 -0.95
C HIS A 73 -8.31 0.23 -2.07
N PRO A 74 -8.28 0.62 -3.36
CA PRO A 74 -8.66 -0.23 -4.48
C PRO A 74 -7.93 -1.58 -4.54
N ASN A 75 -6.72 -1.71 -3.98
CA ASN A 75 -5.97 -2.98 -3.93
C ASN A 75 -6.36 -3.89 -2.75
N VAL A 76 -7.30 -3.47 -1.88
CA VAL A 76 -7.70 -4.22 -0.67
C VAL A 76 -9.07 -4.84 -0.86
N GLY A 77 -9.13 -6.17 -0.79
CA GLY A 77 -10.36 -6.95 -0.89
C GLY A 77 -11.04 -7.23 0.45
N SER A 78 -10.28 -7.37 1.52
CA SER A 78 -10.79 -7.60 2.87
C SER A 78 -9.84 -7.09 3.95
N VAL A 79 -10.36 -6.85 5.16
CA VAL A 79 -9.61 -6.24 6.26
C VAL A 79 -9.90 -6.96 7.57
N LEU A 80 -8.86 -7.37 8.29
CA LEU A 80 -8.99 -7.74 9.70
C LEU A 80 -8.27 -6.68 10.54
N VAL A 81 -9.03 -5.89 11.29
CA VAL A 81 -8.48 -4.96 12.26
C VAL A 81 -8.10 -5.74 13.52
N VAL A 82 -6.86 -5.59 13.99
CA VAL A 82 -6.36 -6.27 15.19
C VAL A 82 -5.97 -5.22 16.22
N GLY A 83 -6.68 -5.22 17.35
CA GLY A 83 -6.43 -4.34 18.47
C GLY A 83 -5.86 -5.07 19.67
N LEU A 84 -5.22 -4.33 20.59
CA LEU A 84 -4.88 -4.90 21.89
C LEU A 84 -6.12 -4.90 22.79
N GLY A 85 -6.91 -3.83 22.74
CA GLY A 85 -8.13 -3.60 23.54
C GLY A 85 -8.01 -2.42 24.53
N CYS A 86 -6.87 -1.74 24.57
CA CYS A 86 -6.61 -0.62 25.49
C CYS A 86 -5.95 0.59 24.83
N GLU A 87 -5.88 0.61 23.50
CA GLU A 87 -5.37 1.72 22.72
C GLU A 87 -6.31 2.95 22.71
N THR A 88 -5.75 4.11 22.37
CA THR A 88 -6.53 5.36 22.24
C THR A 88 -7.51 5.30 21.06
N THR A 89 -7.10 4.64 19.97
CA THR A 89 -7.97 4.37 18.81
C THR A 89 -9.17 3.53 19.23
N GLN A 90 -10.37 4.01 18.95
CA GLN A 90 -11.60 3.29 19.27
C GLN A 90 -11.86 2.21 18.21
N GLY A 91 -11.30 1.00 18.42
CA GLY A 91 -11.30 -0.07 17.41
C GLY A 91 -12.67 -0.43 16.84
N ASN A 92 -13.71 -0.48 17.67
CA ASN A 92 -15.09 -0.71 17.21
C ASN A 92 -15.57 0.41 16.27
N GLU A 93 -15.41 1.67 16.65
CA GLU A 93 -15.83 2.82 15.83
C GLU A 93 -15.04 2.91 14.52
N LEU A 94 -13.73 2.68 14.58
CA LEU A 94 -12.87 2.62 13.39
C LEU A 94 -13.36 1.53 12.43
N THR A 95 -13.63 0.33 12.95
CA THR A 95 -14.09 -0.81 12.16
C THR A 95 -15.45 -0.52 11.53
N GLU A 96 -16.39 0.06 12.27
CA GLU A 96 -17.69 0.48 11.71
C GLU A 96 -17.54 1.48 10.55
N LYS A 97 -16.59 2.42 10.64
CA LYS A 97 -16.29 3.35 9.53
C LYS A 97 -15.71 2.60 8.33
N ILE A 98 -14.81 1.64 8.56
CA ILE A 98 -14.21 0.83 7.50
C ILE A 98 -15.26 -0.06 6.83
N THR A 99 -16.11 -0.76 7.57
CA THR A 99 -17.13 -1.69 7.04
C THR A 99 -18.12 -1.01 6.08
N LYS A 100 -18.35 0.30 6.23
CA LYS A 100 -19.18 1.09 5.28
C LYS A 100 -18.56 1.19 3.88
N LEU A 101 -17.24 1.09 3.77
CA LEU A 101 -16.49 1.20 2.52
C LEU A 101 -15.97 -0.15 2.03
N THR A 102 -15.56 -1.02 2.95
CA THR A 102 -15.05 -2.38 2.69
C THR A 102 -15.88 -3.36 3.51
N LYS A 103 -16.93 -3.93 2.93
CA LYS A 103 -17.88 -4.78 3.69
C LYS A 103 -17.24 -6.00 4.34
N SER A 104 -16.21 -6.56 3.70
CA SER A 104 -15.39 -7.66 4.24
C SER A 104 -14.39 -7.15 5.27
N THR A 105 -14.91 -6.65 6.39
CA THR A 105 -14.12 -6.15 7.50
C THR A 105 -14.60 -6.71 8.82
N GLU A 106 -13.66 -7.14 9.66
CA GLU A 106 -13.91 -7.56 11.03
C GLU A 106 -12.88 -6.97 11.98
N TYR A 107 -13.18 -7.00 13.28
CA TYR A 107 -12.31 -6.54 14.36
C TYR A 107 -12.07 -7.63 15.37
N LEU A 108 -10.81 -7.79 15.77
CA LEU A 108 -10.40 -8.75 16.78
C LEU A 108 -9.57 -8.07 17.86
N VAL A 109 -9.88 -8.38 19.12
CA VAL A 109 -9.20 -7.83 20.30
C VAL A 109 -8.36 -8.91 20.97
N ILE A 110 -7.06 -8.67 21.11
CA ILE A 110 -6.11 -9.64 21.67
C ILE A 110 -6.48 -10.04 23.11
N GLN A 111 -6.82 -9.06 23.94
CA GLN A 111 -7.14 -9.30 25.35
C GLN A 111 -8.43 -10.10 25.55
N GLU A 112 -9.32 -10.13 24.56
CA GLU A 112 -10.60 -10.84 24.58
C GLU A 112 -10.51 -12.21 23.88
N SER A 113 -9.41 -12.48 23.17
CA SER A 113 -9.24 -13.65 22.31
C SER A 113 -8.29 -14.69 22.89
N GLY A 114 -8.18 -14.78 24.21
CA GLY A 114 -7.30 -15.77 24.87
C GLY A 114 -5.80 -15.46 24.73
N GLY A 115 -5.43 -14.18 24.59
CA GLY A 115 -4.05 -13.75 24.43
C GLY A 115 -3.49 -14.08 23.04
N VAL A 116 -2.16 -14.02 22.89
CA VAL A 116 -1.49 -14.09 21.58
C VAL A 116 -1.88 -15.34 20.77
N GLU A 117 -1.77 -16.54 21.35
CA GLU A 117 -2.02 -17.79 20.61
C GLU A 117 -3.48 -17.94 20.19
N GLY A 118 -4.42 -17.64 21.09
CA GLY A 118 -5.85 -17.67 20.77
C GLY A 118 -6.22 -16.64 19.70
N THR A 119 -5.62 -15.44 19.78
CA THR A 119 -5.87 -14.37 18.78
C THR A 119 -5.34 -14.75 17.41
N VAL A 120 -4.16 -15.38 17.31
CA VAL A 120 -3.62 -15.80 16.02
C VAL A 120 -4.52 -16.85 15.37
N ALA A 121 -4.93 -17.87 16.13
CA ALA A 121 -5.81 -18.92 15.62
C ALA A 121 -7.18 -18.36 15.19
N ASN A 122 -7.83 -17.57 16.05
CA ASN A 122 -9.13 -16.97 15.76
C ASN A 122 -9.04 -15.95 14.63
N GLY A 123 -7.99 -15.13 14.61
CA GLY A 123 -7.76 -14.12 13.58
C GLY A 123 -7.49 -14.73 12.21
N ALA A 124 -6.73 -15.83 12.14
CA ALA A 124 -6.53 -16.53 10.87
C ALA A 124 -7.83 -17.19 10.38
N ALA A 125 -8.67 -17.71 11.28
CA ALA A 125 -9.99 -18.23 10.92
C ALA A 125 -10.90 -17.11 10.37
N ALA A 126 -11.05 -16.01 11.11
CA ALA A 126 -11.84 -14.85 10.70
C ALA A 126 -11.35 -14.26 9.36
N ALA A 127 -10.04 -14.07 9.21
CA ALA A 127 -9.45 -13.59 7.97
C ALA A 127 -9.77 -14.52 6.78
N ARG A 128 -9.75 -15.84 6.96
CA ARG A 128 -10.17 -16.79 5.90
C ARG A 128 -11.67 -16.67 5.57
N GLU A 129 -12.53 -16.38 6.54
CA GLU A 129 -13.96 -16.15 6.31
C GLU A 129 -14.23 -14.83 5.57
N LEU A 130 -13.43 -13.80 5.85
CA LEU A 130 -13.50 -12.50 5.17
C LEU A 130 -12.97 -12.53 3.73
N ALA A 131 -12.19 -13.55 3.39
CA ALA A 131 -11.59 -13.69 2.06
C ALA A 131 -12.67 -13.93 1.00
N LEU A 132 -13.21 -12.84 0.45
CA LEU A 132 -14.12 -12.91 -0.68
C LEU A 132 -13.34 -13.11 -1.96
N THR A 133 -13.83 -14.03 -2.80
CA THR A 133 -13.37 -14.11 -4.18
C THR A 133 -14.00 -12.97 -4.98
N TYR A 134 -13.19 -12.03 -5.43
CA TYR A 134 -13.62 -11.03 -6.40
C TYR A 134 -13.31 -11.52 -7.81
N SER A 135 -14.27 -11.39 -8.72
CA SER A 135 -14.07 -11.74 -10.12
C SER A 135 -13.04 -10.79 -10.74
N HIS A 136 -12.16 -11.37 -11.56
CA HIS A 136 -11.22 -10.63 -12.38
C HIS A 136 -11.95 -10.15 -13.63
N PHE A 137 -11.88 -8.86 -13.94
CA PHE A 137 -12.56 -8.26 -15.08
C PHE A 137 -11.60 -7.36 -15.86
N PRO A 138 -11.70 -7.29 -17.21
CA PRO A 138 -10.96 -6.29 -17.97
C PRO A 138 -11.47 -4.88 -17.63
N TYR A 139 -10.54 -3.97 -17.36
CA TYR A 139 -10.77 -2.55 -17.19
C TYR A 139 -10.02 -1.77 -18.28
N PRO A 140 -10.60 -0.66 -18.77
CA PRO A 140 -9.85 0.30 -19.56
C PRO A 140 -8.62 0.79 -18.79
N LEU A 141 -7.47 0.89 -19.46
CA LEU A 141 -6.23 1.36 -18.83
C LEU A 141 -6.35 2.77 -18.20
N GLU A 142 -7.26 3.61 -18.69
CA GLU A 142 -7.57 4.95 -18.15
C GLU A 142 -8.16 4.96 -16.73
N GLU A 143 -8.62 3.81 -16.22
CA GLU A 143 -9.05 3.66 -14.82
C GLU A 143 -7.85 3.59 -13.86
N LEU A 144 -6.64 3.34 -14.37
CA LEU A 144 -5.42 3.32 -13.59
C LEU A 144 -5.01 4.73 -13.14
N VAL A 145 -4.60 4.85 -11.88
CA VAL A 145 -3.97 6.03 -11.31
C VAL A 145 -2.55 5.66 -10.85
N VAL A 146 -1.55 6.31 -11.46
CA VAL A 146 -0.13 6.08 -11.16
C VAL A 146 0.41 7.16 -10.23
N GLY A 147 1.00 6.75 -9.11
CA GLY A 147 1.81 7.63 -8.28
C GLY A 147 3.22 7.76 -8.84
N ILE A 148 3.73 8.98 -8.92
CA ILE A 148 5.10 9.29 -9.32
C ILE A 148 5.78 9.91 -8.10
N GLU A 149 6.77 9.22 -7.58
CA GLU A 149 7.54 9.68 -6.41
C GLU A 149 8.94 10.08 -6.83
N LEU A 150 9.33 11.31 -6.51
CA LEU A 150 10.61 11.90 -6.88
C LEU A 150 11.39 12.25 -5.61
N SER A 151 12.43 11.47 -5.32
CA SER A 151 13.42 11.78 -4.29
C SER A 151 14.71 12.38 -4.88
N ARG A 152 14.75 12.58 -6.20
CA ARG A 152 15.81 13.28 -6.95
C ARG A 152 15.23 14.09 -8.10
N ASP A 153 16.02 15.01 -8.61
CA ASP A 153 15.70 15.73 -9.85
C ASP A 153 15.92 14.80 -11.06
N VAL A 154 14.88 14.62 -11.87
CA VAL A 154 14.86 13.74 -13.04
C VAL A 154 13.82 14.24 -14.03
N GLU A 155 14.17 14.21 -15.32
CA GLU A 155 13.24 14.56 -16.40
C GLU A 155 12.17 13.46 -16.53
N ILE A 156 10.90 13.84 -16.39
CA ILE A 156 9.75 12.91 -16.42
C ILE A 156 8.71 13.31 -17.47
N GLU A 157 8.86 14.45 -18.11
CA GLU A 157 7.98 14.99 -19.14
C GLU A 157 7.71 13.98 -20.28
N PRO A 158 8.72 13.20 -20.76
CA PRO A 158 8.47 12.12 -21.70
C PRO A 158 7.51 11.05 -21.16
N LEU A 159 7.66 10.63 -19.89
CA LEU A 159 6.75 9.68 -19.25
C LEU A 159 5.35 10.28 -19.07
N LEU A 160 5.24 11.52 -18.64
CA LEU A 160 3.94 12.19 -18.48
C LEU A 160 3.18 12.29 -19.81
N THR A 161 3.90 12.52 -20.91
CA THR A 161 3.34 12.54 -22.26
C THR A 161 2.76 11.19 -22.64
N GLU A 162 3.51 10.11 -22.40
CA GLU A 162 3.06 8.72 -22.65
C GLU A 162 1.84 8.36 -21.80
N LEU A 163 1.86 8.64 -20.48
CA LEU A 163 0.72 8.40 -19.59
C LEU A 163 -0.54 9.15 -20.04
N THR A 164 -0.38 10.43 -20.40
CA THR A 164 -1.49 11.27 -20.88
C THR A 164 -2.05 10.75 -22.21
N HIS A 165 -1.19 10.31 -23.13
CA HIS A 165 -1.61 9.72 -24.40
C HIS A 165 -2.47 8.45 -24.18
N MET A 166 -2.13 7.66 -23.16
CA MET A 166 -2.87 6.46 -22.77
C MET A 166 -4.10 6.73 -21.88
N GLY A 167 -4.35 8.00 -21.52
CA GLY A 167 -5.44 8.38 -20.62
C GLY A 167 -5.22 7.99 -19.15
N ILE A 168 -4.00 7.56 -18.78
CA ILE A 168 -3.66 7.16 -17.41
C ILE A 168 -3.55 8.41 -16.54
N LYS A 169 -4.28 8.43 -15.42
CA LYS A 169 -4.19 9.51 -14.43
C LYS A 169 -2.94 9.34 -13.60
N TYR A 170 -2.37 10.44 -13.13
CA TYR A 170 -1.19 10.38 -12.27
C TYR A 170 -1.20 11.44 -11.17
N VAL A 171 -0.47 11.14 -10.09
CA VAL A 171 -0.23 12.02 -8.94
C VAL A 171 1.26 12.09 -8.71
N ILE A 172 1.82 13.30 -8.61
CA ILE A 172 3.26 13.51 -8.41
C ILE A 172 3.52 13.96 -6.97
N ILE A 173 4.50 13.34 -6.30
CA ILE A 173 5.05 13.82 -5.03
C ILE A 173 6.55 14.01 -5.18
N SER A 174 7.01 15.22 -4.86
CA SER A 174 8.41 15.64 -4.97
C SER A 174 8.85 16.54 -3.81
N GLU A 175 8.20 16.40 -2.65
CA GLU A 175 8.49 17.21 -1.46
C GLU A 175 9.66 16.66 -0.65
N ALA A 176 10.16 17.45 0.31
CA ALA A 176 11.18 16.96 1.25
C ALA A 176 10.59 15.87 2.16
N GLY A 177 11.19 14.68 2.14
CA GLY A 177 10.72 13.53 2.88
C GLY A 177 11.47 12.27 2.48
N GLY A 178 11.14 11.14 3.13
CA GLY A 178 11.59 9.82 2.70
C GLY A 178 10.49 9.11 1.91
N SER A 179 10.87 8.19 1.02
CA SER A 179 9.95 7.48 0.12
C SER A 179 8.77 6.83 0.86
N ALA A 180 8.97 6.26 2.05
CA ALA A 180 7.90 5.64 2.83
C ALA A 180 6.78 6.65 3.24
N LYS A 181 7.13 7.91 3.50
CA LYS A 181 6.16 8.99 3.76
C LYS A 181 5.41 9.32 2.47
N HIS A 182 6.13 9.51 1.37
CA HIS A 182 5.53 9.80 0.06
C HIS A 182 4.59 8.70 -0.40
N PHE A 183 4.95 7.43 -0.22
CA PHE A 183 4.10 6.29 -0.56
C PHE A 183 2.81 6.28 0.28
N SER A 184 2.88 6.66 1.55
CA SER A 184 1.71 6.79 2.43
C SER A 184 0.78 7.95 1.98
N MET A 185 1.34 9.04 1.48
CA MET A 185 0.59 10.15 0.88
C MET A 185 -0.07 9.74 -0.45
N LEU A 186 0.67 9.07 -1.32
CA LEU A 186 0.18 8.51 -2.59
C LEU A 186 -0.95 7.48 -2.35
N MET A 187 -0.80 6.61 -1.36
CA MET A 187 -1.85 5.67 -0.94
C MET A 187 -3.14 6.40 -0.53
N SER A 188 -3.02 7.51 0.18
CA SER A 188 -4.18 8.33 0.57
C SER A 188 -4.89 8.97 -0.63
N GLN A 189 -4.18 9.13 -1.77
CA GLN A 189 -4.73 9.54 -3.06
C GLN A 189 -5.25 8.37 -3.91
N LYS A 190 -5.29 7.15 -3.36
CA LYS A 190 -5.80 5.93 -4.00
C LYS A 190 -5.05 5.53 -5.28
N VAL A 191 -3.77 5.90 -5.41
CA VAL A 191 -2.97 5.43 -6.55
C VAL A 191 -2.79 3.92 -6.47
N GLN A 192 -2.90 3.22 -7.59
CA GLN A 192 -2.86 1.75 -7.58
C GLN A 192 -1.47 1.18 -7.82
N LEU A 193 -0.57 1.98 -8.42
CA LEU A 193 0.82 1.65 -8.71
C LEU A 193 1.69 2.89 -8.44
N ILE A 194 2.91 2.70 -7.95
CA ILE A 194 3.89 3.78 -7.79
C ILE A 194 5.10 3.51 -8.69
N ILE A 195 5.57 4.54 -9.40
CA ILE A 195 6.91 4.60 -9.97
C ILE A 195 7.75 5.57 -9.12
N SER A 196 8.86 5.09 -8.59
CA SER A 196 9.72 5.81 -7.65
C SER A 196 11.11 6.03 -8.24
N PHE A 197 11.59 7.26 -8.09
CA PHE A 197 12.91 7.70 -8.49
C PHE A 197 13.70 8.05 -7.22
N PRO A 198 14.30 7.04 -6.54
CA PRO A 198 15.01 7.26 -5.28
C PRO A 198 16.26 8.14 -5.48
N ASP A 199 16.66 8.85 -4.42
CA ASP A 199 17.94 9.57 -4.40
C ASP A 199 19.11 8.61 -4.69
N GLY A 200 20.21 9.12 -5.26
CA GLY A 200 21.37 8.30 -5.58
C GLY A 200 22.00 7.59 -4.36
N ASN A 201 21.71 8.01 -3.14
CA ASN A 201 22.18 7.37 -1.90
C ASN A 201 21.09 6.57 -1.17
N GLN A 202 19.93 6.35 -1.79
CA GLN A 202 18.83 5.59 -1.21
C GLN A 202 18.67 4.24 -1.92
N PRO A 203 18.49 3.13 -1.20
CA PRO A 203 18.12 1.87 -1.84
C PRO A 203 16.71 1.94 -2.42
N PRO A 204 16.34 1.01 -3.33
CA PRO A 204 14.96 0.89 -3.77
C PRO A 204 14.04 0.60 -2.58
N SER A 205 12.87 1.20 -2.57
CA SER A 205 11.89 1.09 -1.48
C SER A 205 10.60 0.46 -2.00
N GLY A 206 9.85 -0.17 -1.09
CA GLY A 206 8.55 -0.77 -1.40
C GLY A 206 7.45 -0.28 -0.47
N PHE A 207 6.22 -0.66 -0.80
CA PHE A 207 5.04 -0.39 0.00
C PHE A 207 4.16 -1.64 0.00
N PRO A 208 3.84 -2.25 1.17
CA PRO A 208 3.17 -3.55 1.23
C PRO A 208 1.85 -3.68 0.46
N LEU A 209 1.16 -2.57 0.19
CA LEU A 209 -0.18 -2.53 -0.40
C LEU A 209 -0.21 -2.07 -1.88
N ILE A 210 0.84 -1.39 -2.33
CA ILE A 210 0.92 -0.78 -3.67
C ILE A 210 2.22 -1.24 -4.31
N PRO A 211 2.18 -1.87 -5.50
CA PRO A 211 3.41 -2.19 -6.23
C PRO A 211 4.23 -0.92 -6.50
N VAL A 212 5.52 -0.97 -6.15
CA VAL A 212 6.47 0.13 -6.37
C VAL A 212 7.53 -0.28 -7.36
N LEU A 213 7.52 0.35 -8.54
CA LEU A 213 8.54 0.25 -9.56
C LEU A 213 9.68 1.23 -9.26
N ASN A 214 10.87 0.72 -8.99
CA ASN A 214 12.03 1.57 -8.67
C ASN A 214 12.92 1.77 -9.90
N VAL A 215 13.23 3.04 -10.20
CA VAL A 215 14.10 3.42 -11.33
C VAL A 215 15.48 3.85 -10.82
N ALA A 216 16.50 3.06 -11.18
CA ALA A 216 17.88 3.30 -10.79
C ALA A 216 18.41 4.64 -11.32
N SER A 217 19.53 5.09 -10.76
CA SER A 217 20.32 6.23 -11.23
C SER A 217 21.70 5.73 -11.60
N ASN A 218 22.56 6.62 -12.10
CA ASN A 218 23.96 6.31 -12.34
C ASN A 218 24.85 6.44 -11.09
N SER A 219 24.28 6.48 -9.88
CA SER A 219 25.06 6.56 -8.66
C SER A 219 25.86 5.27 -8.41
N PRO A 220 27.01 5.35 -7.70
CA PRO A 220 27.78 4.16 -7.33
C PRO A 220 26.96 3.14 -6.53
N LEU A 221 26.08 3.61 -5.64
CA LEU A 221 25.19 2.73 -4.87
C LEU A 221 24.26 1.96 -5.81
N HIS A 222 23.53 2.66 -6.69
CA HIS A 222 22.55 2.00 -7.58
C HIS A 222 23.22 1.03 -8.55
N GLN A 223 24.42 1.35 -9.03
CA GLN A 223 25.19 0.40 -9.85
C GLN A 223 25.60 -0.85 -9.06
N ALA A 224 25.98 -0.70 -7.78
CA ALA A 224 26.36 -1.81 -6.92
C ALA A 224 25.20 -2.73 -6.55
N ILE A 225 23.96 -2.22 -6.50
CA ILE A 225 22.73 -2.98 -6.21
C ILE A 225 21.73 -2.96 -7.38
N SER A 226 22.24 -2.93 -8.62
CA SER A 226 21.41 -2.76 -9.84
C SER A 226 20.33 -3.82 -10.01
N THR A 227 20.55 -5.03 -9.50
CA THR A 227 19.58 -6.14 -9.52
C THR A 227 18.38 -5.93 -8.58
N GLU A 228 18.42 -4.93 -7.71
CA GLU A 228 17.32 -4.59 -6.81
C GLU A 228 16.34 -3.57 -7.43
N PHE A 229 16.65 -3.03 -8.62
CA PHE A 229 15.82 -2.04 -9.33
C PHE A 229 15.04 -2.67 -10.48
N ASP A 230 13.78 -2.26 -10.63
CA ASP A 230 12.91 -2.73 -11.70
C ASP A 230 13.35 -2.22 -13.08
N LEU A 231 13.93 -1.01 -13.11
CA LEU A 231 14.39 -0.31 -14.31
C LEU A 231 15.75 0.33 -14.04
N GLN A 232 16.62 0.30 -15.06
CA GLN A 232 17.96 0.89 -14.99
C GLN A 232 17.92 2.38 -15.36
N SER A 233 19.04 3.07 -15.17
CA SER A 233 19.16 4.52 -15.34
C SER A 233 19.00 5.03 -16.77
N ASP A 234 19.10 4.16 -17.76
CA ASP A 234 18.92 4.41 -19.19
C ASP A 234 17.52 4.06 -19.69
N ALA A 235 16.60 3.65 -18.80
CA ALA A 235 15.23 3.31 -19.15
C ALA A 235 14.51 4.51 -19.79
N THR A 236 13.89 4.26 -20.95
CA THR A 236 13.12 5.26 -21.67
C THR A 236 11.71 5.42 -21.09
N ALA A 237 10.99 6.48 -21.48
CA ALA A 237 9.56 6.65 -21.18
C ALA A 237 8.72 5.43 -21.61
N LYS A 238 9.09 4.82 -22.74
CA LYS A 238 8.44 3.62 -23.23
C LYS A 238 8.71 2.41 -22.34
N ASP A 239 9.96 2.19 -21.93
CA ASP A 239 10.30 1.09 -21.01
C ASP A 239 9.56 1.24 -19.67
N MET A 240 9.47 2.47 -19.16
CA MET A 240 8.69 2.81 -17.98
C MET A 240 7.19 2.52 -18.16
N LEU A 241 6.58 2.95 -19.28
CA LEU A 241 5.18 2.69 -19.59
C LEU A 241 4.90 1.18 -19.71
N ASP A 242 5.73 0.44 -20.45
CA ASP A 242 5.58 -1.00 -20.64
C ASP A 242 5.66 -1.74 -19.29
N LYS A 243 6.54 -1.28 -18.39
CA LYS A 243 6.65 -1.82 -17.03
C LYS A 243 5.44 -1.47 -16.16
N ILE A 244 4.90 -0.25 -16.27
CA ILE A 244 3.66 0.16 -15.58
C ILE A 244 2.50 -0.73 -16.01
N ILE A 245 2.29 -0.91 -17.32
CA ILE A 245 1.18 -1.71 -17.87
C ILE A 245 1.31 -3.17 -17.44
N SER A 246 2.49 -3.79 -17.60
CA SER A 246 2.70 -5.18 -17.18
C SER A 246 2.54 -5.39 -15.68
N THR A 247 2.90 -4.40 -14.85
CA THR A 247 2.72 -4.45 -13.40
C THR A 247 1.27 -4.28 -13.00
N ALA A 248 0.53 -3.39 -13.68
CA ALA A 248 -0.92 -3.27 -13.54
C ALA A 248 -1.63 -4.57 -13.93
N ASP A 249 -1.07 -5.30 -14.90
CA ASP A 249 -1.49 -6.66 -15.30
C ASP A 249 -0.74 -7.76 -14.51
N HIS A 250 -0.63 -7.59 -13.19
CA HIS A 250 -0.19 -8.60 -12.21
C HIS A 250 1.27 -9.02 -12.22
N THR A 251 2.12 -8.46 -13.08
CA THR A 251 3.58 -8.66 -12.93
C THR A 251 4.02 -8.05 -11.61
N LYS A 252 4.73 -8.83 -10.78
CA LYS A 252 5.24 -8.34 -9.50
C LYS A 252 6.50 -7.50 -9.68
N THR A 253 6.57 -6.38 -8.97
CA THR A 253 7.80 -5.59 -8.85
C THR A 253 8.85 -6.34 -8.03
N ILE A 254 10.11 -5.92 -8.10
CA ILE A 254 11.18 -6.52 -7.28
C ILE A 254 10.91 -6.31 -5.78
N SER A 255 10.38 -5.15 -5.40
CA SER A 255 10.00 -4.86 -4.00
C SER A 255 8.90 -5.79 -3.48
N GLU A 256 7.90 -6.12 -4.30
CA GLU A 256 6.88 -7.11 -3.94
C GLU A 256 7.45 -8.52 -3.79
N GLN A 257 8.37 -8.92 -4.67
CA GLN A 257 9.00 -10.25 -4.63
C GLN A 257 9.85 -10.41 -3.37
N ASN A 258 10.56 -9.34 -2.98
CA ASN A 258 11.40 -9.31 -1.79
C ASN A 258 10.59 -9.06 -0.51
N GLN A 259 9.30 -8.78 -0.61
CA GLN A 259 8.45 -8.32 0.50
C GLN A 259 9.08 -7.13 1.25
N SER A 260 9.76 -6.26 0.51
CA SER A 260 10.40 -5.07 1.07
C SER A 260 9.42 -3.91 1.09
N GLY A 261 9.40 -3.16 2.19
CA GLY A 261 8.55 -1.99 2.32
C GLY A 261 7.99 -1.80 3.72
N GLU A 262 7.62 -0.57 4.02
CA GLU A 262 6.98 -0.19 5.26
C GLU A 262 5.81 0.75 4.99
N ILE A 263 4.83 0.74 5.90
CA ILE A 263 3.73 1.72 5.91
C ILE A 263 3.96 2.60 7.12
N LEU A 264 4.20 3.90 6.89
CA LEU A 264 4.39 4.86 7.97
C LEU A 264 3.06 5.50 8.33
N VAL A 265 2.53 5.17 9.51
CA VAL A 265 1.33 5.81 10.03
C VAL A 265 1.64 7.28 10.34
N PRO A 266 0.89 8.25 9.80
CA PRO A 266 1.19 9.66 9.99
C PRO A 266 1.04 10.06 11.45
N ARG A 267 1.91 10.96 11.90
CA ARG A 267 1.84 11.60 13.22
C ARG A 267 2.41 13.01 13.13
N LEU A 268 1.61 13.99 13.50
CA LEU A 268 1.95 15.41 13.49
C LEU A 268 2.46 15.87 14.85
N VAL A 269 1.84 15.41 15.95
CA VAL A 269 2.24 15.82 17.29
C VAL A 269 3.35 14.89 17.79
N ARG A 270 4.57 15.43 17.85
CA ARG A 270 5.65 14.77 18.59
C ARG A 270 5.37 14.97 20.08
N SER A 271 5.24 13.87 20.82
CA SER A 271 5.36 13.90 22.27
C SER A 271 6.73 14.50 22.60
N VAL A 272 6.71 15.68 23.22
CA VAL A 272 7.88 16.35 23.79
C VAL A 272 8.48 15.55 24.93
#